data_AF-A0A5C9BDJ8-F1
#
_entry.id   AF-A0A5C9BDJ8-F1
#
_cell.length_a   1.000
_cell.length_b   1.000
_cell.length_c   1.000
_cell.angle_alpha   90.00
_cell.angle_beta   90.00
_cell.angle_gamma   90.00
#
_symmetry.space_group_name_H-M   'P 1'
#
loop_
_entity.id
_entity.type
_entity.pdbx_description
1 polymer ?
#
loop_
_entity_poly.entity_id
_entity_poly.type
_entity_poly.pdbx_seq_one_letter_code
_entity_poly.pdbx_strand_id
1 'polypeptide(L)'
;MRITKFFSAGLVAAVFTVTADAAVLNVSSNLANNLYLNSNTSGSFSIASLLTPASNYLPPYQINSASVMFSFSDDANDATLTSAYYTAYTPAAITSRLYVTTYTDPSESASVSIGGQSASGNTTYYSAPSQLVGVTVDWNYYANNCPGYYGQPCNHQLMQGSTHSYQSSSGYAGSFNLGYNLDAANLSALASDGILNFNLGRTGDLVLNSATLTFDITENPAVVSAVPEPESYALLLAGLGLLGVTARRRKPGA
;
A
#
# COMPACT_ATOMS: atom_id res chain seq x y z
N MET A 1 -63.39 8.76 61.04
CA MET A 1 -61.92 8.58 61.04
C MET A 1 -61.53 7.97 59.69
N ARG A 2 -61.02 8.79 58.77
CA ARG A 2 -60.70 8.41 57.37
C ARG A 2 -59.23 7.97 57.31
N ILE A 3 -58.97 6.78 56.78
CA ILE A 3 -57.63 6.31 56.42
C ILE A 3 -57.51 6.43 54.90
N THR A 4 -56.70 7.39 54.43
CA THR A 4 -56.35 7.54 53.02
C THR A 4 -54.91 7.08 52.81
N LYS A 5 -54.76 6.17 51.84
CA LYS A 5 -53.53 5.52 51.40
C LYS A 5 -52.56 6.52 50.78
N PHE A 6 -51.28 6.46 51.14
CA PHE A 6 -50.19 7.06 50.37
C PHE A 6 -49.63 6.01 49.41
N PHE A 7 -49.78 6.24 48.11
CA PHE A 7 -49.04 5.52 47.07
C PHE A 7 -47.81 6.39 46.72
N SER A 8 -46.62 5.88 47.02
CA SER A 8 -45.35 6.44 46.57
C SER A 8 -45.05 5.90 45.16
N ALA A 9 -45.08 6.77 44.15
CA ALA A 9 -44.61 6.45 42.81
C ALA A 9 -43.10 6.74 42.72
N GLY A 10 -42.29 5.69 42.62
CA GLY A 10 -40.85 5.79 42.36
C GLY A 10 -40.60 6.01 40.87
N LEU A 11 -39.90 7.09 40.54
CA LEU A 11 -39.40 7.39 39.20
C LEU A 11 -38.24 6.46 38.88
N VAL A 12 -38.43 5.52 37.94
CA VAL A 12 -37.36 4.66 37.41
C VAL A 12 -36.78 5.35 36.17
N ALA A 13 -35.60 5.93 36.29
CA ALA A 13 -34.82 6.43 35.16
C ALA A 13 -34.04 5.25 34.55
N ALA A 14 -34.47 4.76 33.39
CA ALA A 14 -33.71 3.81 32.60
C ALA A 14 -32.61 4.55 31.84
N VAL A 15 -31.35 4.39 32.27
CA VAL A 15 -30.19 4.84 31.51
C VAL A 15 -29.96 3.84 30.38
N PHE A 16 -30.35 4.20 29.16
CA PHE A 16 -29.97 3.45 27.97
C PHE A 16 -28.55 3.86 27.59
N THR A 17 -27.57 3.03 27.91
CA THR A 17 -26.22 3.14 27.36
C THR A 17 -26.22 2.56 25.95
N VAL A 18 -26.10 3.41 24.94
CA VAL A 18 -25.80 2.96 23.57
C VAL A 18 -24.29 2.81 23.48
N THR A 19 -23.79 1.58 23.39
CA THR A 19 -22.38 1.33 23.10
C THR A 19 -22.18 1.49 21.60
N ALA A 20 -21.46 2.54 21.18
CA ALA A 20 -21.04 2.67 19.78
C ALA A 20 -20.05 1.55 19.46
N ASP A 21 -20.37 0.71 18.49
CA ASP A 21 -19.48 -0.35 18.03
C ASP A 21 -18.47 0.26 17.04
N ALA A 22 -17.19 -0.06 17.21
CA ALA A 22 -16.12 0.36 16.33
C ALA A 22 -15.83 -0.74 15.31
N ALA A 23 -15.76 -0.41 14.03
CA ALA A 23 -15.53 -1.37 12.96
C ALA A 23 -14.27 -1.01 12.16
N VAL A 24 -13.38 -2.00 11.98
CA VAL A 24 -12.20 -1.88 11.11
C VAL A 24 -12.55 -2.38 9.71
N LEU A 25 -12.38 -1.54 8.71
CA LEU A 25 -12.70 -1.80 7.31
C LEU A 25 -11.48 -1.62 6.40
N ASN A 26 -11.46 -2.34 5.27
CA ASN A 26 -10.39 -2.28 4.28
C ASN A 26 -10.96 -1.92 2.91
N VAL A 27 -10.27 -1.03 2.19
CA VAL A 27 -10.65 -0.57 0.85
C VAL A 27 -9.44 -0.60 -0.06
N SER A 28 -9.61 -1.15 -1.26
CA SER A 28 -8.62 -1.02 -2.32
C SER A 28 -8.73 0.35 -3.00
N SER A 29 -7.63 0.85 -3.54
CA SER A 29 -7.68 2.06 -4.37
C SER A 29 -8.48 1.84 -5.65
N ASN A 30 -8.76 2.92 -6.37
CA ASN A 30 -9.31 2.87 -7.73
C ASN A 30 -8.28 2.45 -8.81
N LEU A 31 -7.00 2.29 -8.46
CA LEU A 31 -6.00 1.75 -9.36
C LEU A 31 -6.10 0.23 -9.43
N ALA A 32 -5.74 -0.34 -10.58
CA ALA A 32 -5.67 -1.78 -10.75
C ALA A 32 -4.56 -2.38 -9.84
N ASN A 33 -4.78 -3.60 -9.35
CA ASN A 33 -3.72 -4.38 -8.75
C ASN A 33 -2.71 -4.83 -9.82
N ASN A 34 -1.45 -5.01 -9.42
CA ASN A 34 -0.34 -5.33 -10.33
C ASN A 34 -0.24 -4.35 -11.51
N LEU A 35 -0.41 -3.06 -11.21
CA LEU A 35 -0.32 -2.00 -12.21
C LEU A 35 1.15 -1.66 -12.48
N TYR A 36 1.59 -1.82 -13.72
CA TYR A 36 2.90 -1.35 -14.17
C TYR A 36 2.96 0.18 -14.20
N LEU A 37 3.91 0.76 -13.47
CA LEU A 37 4.09 2.21 -13.31
C LEU A 37 5.20 2.73 -14.23
N ASN A 38 4.82 3.10 -15.45
CA ASN A 38 5.75 3.75 -16.40
C ASN A 38 5.85 5.27 -16.20
N SER A 39 5.05 5.86 -15.32
CA SER A 39 4.97 7.29 -15.08
C SER A 39 4.37 7.59 -13.69
N ASN A 40 4.56 8.83 -13.23
CA ASN A 40 3.89 9.28 -12.02
C ASN A 40 2.37 9.16 -12.19
N THR A 41 1.72 8.59 -11.20
CA THR A 41 0.30 8.21 -11.27
C THR A 41 -0.42 8.73 -10.04
N SER A 42 -1.70 9.08 -10.16
CA SER A 42 -2.54 9.47 -9.03
C SER A 42 -3.73 8.54 -8.92
N GLY A 43 -4.20 8.31 -7.70
CA GLY A 43 -5.38 7.50 -7.44
C GLY A 43 -6.15 8.01 -6.23
N SER A 44 -7.20 7.28 -5.88
CA SER A 44 -7.99 7.57 -4.70
C SER A 44 -8.55 6.30 -4.06
N PHE A 45 -8.82 6.40 -2.76
CA PHE A 45 -9.67 5.48 -2.03
C PHE A 45 -11.06 6.09 -1.87
N SER A 46 -12.12 5.30 -2.03
CA SER A 46 -13.49 5.75 -1.80
C SER A 46 -14.19 4.81 -0.83
N ILE A 47 -14.67 5.35 0.29
CA ILE A 47 -15.41 4.60 1.30
C ILE A 47 -16.93 4.77 1.17
N ALA A 48 -17.39 5.62 0.24
CA ALA A 48 -18.80 6.01 0.12
C ALA A 48 -19.74 4.80 -0.15
N SER A 49 -19.30 3.82 -0.93
CA SER A 49 -20.08 2.61 -1.24
C SER A 49 -20.16 1.62 -0.09
N LEU A 50 -19.22 1.68 0.86
CA LEU A 50 -19.21 0.82 2.05
C LEU A 50 -20.16 1.33 3.14
N LEU A 51 -20.48 2.63 3.12
CA LEU A 51 -21.18 3.31 4.21
C LEU A 51 -22.64 3.70 3.86
N THR A 52 -23.12 3.45 2.64
CA THR A 52 -24.52 3.76 2.24
C THR A 52 -25.28 2.54 1.68
N PRO A 53 -26.58 2.31 2.00
CA PRO A 53 -27.46 2.96 2.99
C PRO A 53 -27.66 2.11 4.27
N ALA A 54 -26.90 1.02 4.45
CA ALA A 54 -27.13 0.03 5.51
C ALA A 54 -26.48 0.36 6.88
N SER A 55 -25.96 1.57 7.07
CA SER A 55 -25.03 1.83 8.16
C SER A 55 -25.42 3.06 8.98
N ASN A 56 -25.20 3.00 10.30
CA ASN A 56 -25.36 4.11 11.23
C ASN A 56 -24.28 5.22 11.01
N TYR A 57 -23.57 5.20 9.89
CA TYR A 57 -22.53 6.16 9.53
C TYR A 57 -23.09 7.19 8.55
N LEU A 58 -23.46 8.36 9.06
CA LEU A 58 -23.87 9.50 8.23
C LEU A 58 -22.69 10.43 7.94
N PRO A 59 -22.56 10.99 6.73
CA PRO A 59 -21.59 12.05 6.44
C PRO A 59 -21.89 13.33 7.25
N PRO A 60 -20.87 14.03 7.77
CA PRO A 60 -19.45 13.63 7.79
C PRO A 60 -19.23 12.42 8.72
N TYR A 61 -18.42 11.48 8.26
CA TYR A 61 -18.19 10.20 8.95
C TYR A 61 -17.32 10.38 10.20
N GLN A 62 -17.51 9.56 11.23
CA GLN A 62 -16.65 9.55 12.41
C GLN A 62 -15.56 8.48 12.28
N ILE A 63 -14.40 8.88 11.73
CA ILE A 63 -13.24 8.01 11.54
C ILE A 63 -12.27 8.20 12.71
N ASN A 64 -12.01 7.16 13.49
CA ASN A 64 -11.12 7.19 14.64
C ASN A 64 -9.66 7.18 14.23
N SER A 65 -9.34 6.35 13.25
CA SER A 65 -7.99 6.20 12.72
C SER A 65 -8.03 5.63 11.30
N ALA A 66 -6.97 5.86 10.54
CA ALA A 66 -6.79 5.24 9.25
C ALA A 66 -5.30 5.11 8.92
N SER A 67 -4.97 4.08 8.17
CA SER A 67 -3.63 3.81 7.67
C SER A 67 -3.69 3.36 6.23
N VAL A 68 -2.69 3.76 5.46
CA VAL A 68 -2.53 3.32 4.07
C VAL A 68 -1.34 2.40 3.95
N MET A 69 -1.41 1.46 3.00
CA MET A 69 -0.32 0.57 2.64
C MET A 69 -0.28 0.38 1.13
N PHE A 70 0.89 0.62 0.55
CA PHE A 70 1.22 0.45 -0.86
C PHE A 70 2.31 -0.59 -0.98
N SER A 71 2.15 -1.54 -1.88
CA SER A 71 3.12 -2.60 -2.13
C SER A 71 3.68 -2.50 -3.53
N PHE A 72 4.99 -2.51 -3.66
CA PHE A 72 5.71 -2.39 -4.92
C PHE A 72 6.64 -3.57 -5.13
N SER A 73 6.88 -3.93 -6.38
CA SER A 73 7.94 -4.82 -6.79
C SER A 73 8.62 -4.32 -8.04
N ASP A 74 9.90 -4.64 -8.13
CA ASP A 74 10.66 -4.63 -9.37
C ASP A 74 9.98 -5.52 -10.43
N ASP A 75 10.00 -5.07 -11.69
CA ASP A 75 9.46 -5.81 -12.84
C ASP A 75 10.37 -6.95 -13.32
N ALA A 76 11.57 -7.05 -12.73
CA ALA A 76 12.58 -8.08 -12.87
C ALA A 76 13.21 -8.20 -14.27
N ASN A 77 13.08 -7.18 -15.13
CA ASN A 77 13.38 -7.31 -16.57
C ASN A 77 14.32 -6.26 -17.16
N ASP A 78 15.13 -5.59 -16.35
CA ASP A 78 15.93 -4.45 -16.79
C ASP A 78 17.46 -4.65 -16.63
N ALA A 79 17.92 -5.85 -16.27
CA ALA A 79 19.34 -6.14 -16.12
C ALA A 79 20.13 -5.88 -17.42
N THR A 80 20.88 -4.77 -17.44
CA THR A 80 21.60 -4.30 -18.63
C THR A 80 23.04 -4.81 -18.65
N LEU A 81 23.55 -5.20 -19.83
CA LEU A 81 24.96 -5.54 -19.99
C LEU A 81 25.83 -4.32 -19.70
N THR A 82 26.64 -4.38 -18.65
CA THR A 82 27.49 -3.27 -18.20
C THR A 82 28.94 -3.43 -18.65
N SER A 83 29.45 -4.66 -18.64
CA SER A 83 30.81 -4.94 -19.07
C SER A 83 30.98 -6.34 -19.62
N ALA A 84 31.92 -6.49 -20.55
CA ALA A 84 32.41 -7.78 -21.01
C ALA A 84 33.93 -7.70 -21.11
N TYR A 85 34.65 -8.62 -20.47
CA TYR A 85 36.11 -8.64 -20.52
C TYR A 85 36.67 -10.04 -20.75
N TYR A 86 37.89 -10.07 -21.29
CA TYR A 86 38.63 -11.27 -21.64
C TYR A 86 39.91 -11.35 -20.85
N THR A 87 40.25 -12.55 -20.37
CA THR A 87 41.56 -12.83 -19.80
C THR A 87 42.07 -14.16 -20.35
N ALA A 88 43.28 -14.17 -20.88
CA ALA A 88 43.93 -15.37 -21.39
C ALA A 88 44.99 -15.86 -20.39
N TYR A 89 44.96 -17.15 -20.09
CA TYR A 89 45.94 -17.82 -19.25
C TYR A 89 46.63 -18.93 -20.05
N THR A 90 47.97 -18.91 -20.08
CA THR A 90 48.78 -19.85 -20.88
C THR A 90 49.83 -20.55 -20.04
N PRO A 91 49.48 -21.58 -19.26
CA PRO A 91 50.45 -22.55 -18.77
C PRO A 91 50.91 -23.41 -19.96
N ALA A 92 52.19 -23.78 -19.98
CA ALA A 92 52.93 -24.33 -21.13
C ALA A 92 52.41 -25.63 -21.78
N ALA A 93 51.17 -26.09 -21.49
CA ALA A 93 50.52 -27.24 -22.13
C ALA A 93 49.02 -27.04 -22.48
N ILE A 94 48.33 -26.06 -21.87
CA ILE A 94 46.88 -25.83 -22.06
C ILE A 94 46.64 -24.32 -22.04
N THR A 95 45.92 -23.77 -23.02
CA THR A 95 45.51 -22.35 -23.00
C THR A 95 44.05 -22.25 -22.60
N SER A 96 43.77 -21.51 -21.53
CA SER A 96 42.40 -21.21 -21.14
C SER A 96 42.11 -19.72 -21.32
N ARG A 97 40.91 -19.42 -21.83
CA ARG A 97 40.37 -18.07 -21.89
C ARG A 97 39.19 -17.97 -20.95
N LEU A 98 39.12 -16.87 -20.24
CA LEU A 98 37.98 -16.48 -19.43
C LEU A 98 37.28 -15.33 -20.16
N TYR A 99 35.99 -15.49 -20.40
CA TYR A 99 35.12 -14.43 -20.88
C TYR A 99 34.06 -14.19 -19.81
N VAL A 100 33.98 -12.96 -19.29
CA VAL A 100 33.00 -12.63 -18.24
C VAL A 100 32.11 -11.51 -18.74
N THR A 101 30.79 -11.74 -18.70
CA THR A 101 29.79 -10.69 -18.93
C THR A 101 29.09 -10.32 -17.63
N THR A 102 28.96 -9.02 -17.38
CA THR A 102 28.37 -8.48 -16.16
C THR A 102 27.09 -7.73 -16.49
N TYR A 103 26.00 -8.08 -15.80
CA TYR A 103 24.72 -7.38 -15.90
C TYR A 103 24.49 -6.53 -14.65
N THR A 104 24.05 -5.28 -14.86
CA THR A 104 23.64 -4.38 -13.78
C THR A 104 22.20 -3.93 -13.96
N ASP A 105 21.46 -4.03 -12.88
CA ASP A 105 20.07 -3.64 -12.75
C ASP A 105 20.01 -2.34 -11.88
N PRO A 106 19.39 -1.25 -12.40
CA PRO A 106 19.33 0.06 -11.75
C PRO A 106 18.48 0.08 -10.46
N SER A 107 18.72 1.06 -9.60
CA SER A 107 17.87 1.25 -8.42
C SER A 107 16.52 1.84 -8.81
N GLU A 108 15.47 1.20 -8.32
CA GLU A 108 14.10 1.67 -8.47
C GLU A 108 13.56 2.21 -7.15
N SER A 109 12.72 3.23 -7.23
CA SER A 109 12.10 3.82 -6.05
C SER A 109 10.69 4.32 -6.31
N ALA A 110 9.87 4.26 -5.29
CA ALA A 110 8.55 4.87 -5.28
C ALA A 110 8.44 5.89 -4.15
N SER A 111 7.59 6.88 -4.36
CA SER A 111 7.10 7.78 -3.33
C SER A 111 5.58 7.85 -3.37
N VAL A 112 4.98 7.99 -2.19
CA VAL A 112 3.53 8.13 -2.01
C VAL A 112 3.31 9.43 -1.26
N SER A 113 2.37 10.26 -1.72
CA SER A 113 1.99 11.51 -1.06
C SER A 113 0.47 11.62 -0.88
N ILE A 114 0.04 11.94 0.34
CA ILE A 114 -1.36 12.13 0.74
C ILE A 114 -1.44 13.37 1.64
N GLY A 115 -2.09 14.43 1.16
CA GLY A 115 -2.38 15.66 1.94
C GLY A 115 -1.23 16.20 2.79
N GLY A 116 -0.02 16.25 2.23
CA GLY A 116 1.17 16.76 2.92
C GLY A 116 2.00 15.71 3.66
N GLN A 117 1.46 14.51 3.92
CA GLN A 117 2.24 13.35 4.35
C GLN A 117 2.87 12.67 3.15
N SER A 118 4.08 12.13 3.31
CA SER A 118 4.75 11.39 2.24
C SER A 118 5.65 10.30 2.80
N ALA A 119 5.77 9.21 2.04
CA ALA A 119 6.74 8.14 2.29
C ALA A 119 7.42 7.76 0.99
N SER A 120 8.64 7.26 1.09
CA SER A 120 9.42 6.78 -0.06
C SER A 120 10.22 5.54 0.32
N GLY A 121 10.51 4.71 -0.67
CA GLY A 121 11.33 3.52 -0.50
C GLY A 121 11.82 3.02 -1.85
N ASN A 122 12.68 2.02 -1.81
CA ASN A 122 13.40 1.53 -2.97
C ASN A 122 13.63 0.02 -2.91
N THR A 123 14.00 -0.53 -4.07
CA THR A 123 14.43 -1.91 -4.23
C THR A 123 15.75 -2.16 -3.48
N THR A 124 16.02 -3.41 -3.11
CA THR A 124 17.16 -3.77 -2.28
C THR A 124 18.32 -4.24 -3.14
N TYR A 125 19.54 -3.79 -2.80
CA TYR A 125 20.73 -4.20 -3.52
C TYR A 125 20.95 -5.72 -3.43
N TYR A 126 21.32 -6.33 -4.55
CA TYR A 126 21.76 -7.71 -4.64
C TYR A 126 23.06 -7.84 -5.44
N SER A 127 23.79 -8.92 -5.16
CA SER A 127 24.93 -9.36 -5.96
C SER A 127 24.91 -10.88 -6.05
N ALA A 128 24.88 -11.39 -7.27
CA ALA A 128 24.96 -12.81 -7.55
C ALA A 128 26.40 -13.19 -7.92
N PRO A 129 26.92 -14.32 -7.41
CA PRO A 129 28.23 -14.81 -7.79
C PRO A 129 28.28 -15.12 -9.28
N SER A 130 29.47 -15.03 -9.88
CA SER A 130 29.67 -15.40 -11.28
C SER A 130 29.35 -16.88 -11.51
N GLN A 131 28.54 -17.20 -12.51
CA GLN A 131 28.16 -18.56 -12.90
C GLN A 131 28.76 -18.91 -14.26
N LEU A 132 29.25 -20.14 -14.43
CA LEU A 132 29.71 -20.64 -15.73
C LEU A 132 28.48 -20.91 -16.62
N VAL A 133 28.43 -20.29 -17.79
CA VAL A 133 27.29 -20.36 -18.71
C VAL A 133 27.64 -21.11 -20.00
N GLY A 134 28.93 -21.23 -20.32
CA GLY A 134 29.34 -22.04 -21.45
C GLY A 134 30.83 -22.32 -21.48
N VAL A 135 31.19 -23.36 -22.23
CA VAL A 135 32.57 -23.68 -22.58
C VAL A 135 32.63 -23.92 -24.09
N THR A 136 33.54 -23.21 -24.75
CA THR A 136 33.82 -23.38 -26.18
C THR A 136 35.24 -23.91 -26.33
N VAL A 137 35.40 -25.03 -27.03
CA VAL A 137 36.73 -25.51 -27.43
C VAL A 137 37.09 -24.77 -28.71
N ASP A 138 38.15 -23.98 -28.65
CA ASP A 138 38.45 -23.05 -29.72
C ASP A 138 39.34 -23.68 -30.78
N TRP A 139 40.38 -24.43 -30.39
CA TRP A 139 41.33 -25.02 -31.33
C TRP A 139 42.06 -26.23 -30.75
N ASN A 140 42.45 -27.15 -31.63
CA ASN A 140 43.38 -28.24 -31.36
C ASN A 140 44.67 -27.98 -32.14
N TYR A 141 45.78 -27.73 -31.46
CA TYR A 141 47.08 -27.57 -32.09
C TYR A 141 47.87 -28.89 -32.04
N TYR A 142 48.35 -29.32 -33.20
CA TYR A 142 49.26 -30.45 -33.35
C TYR A 142 50.67 -29.91 -33.62
N ALA A 143 51.55 -29.97 -32.62
CA ALA A 143 52.96 -29.67 -32.83
C ALA A 143 53.61 -30.83 -33.59
N ASN A 144 53.77 -30.71 -34.91
CA ASN A 144 54.26 -31.79 -35.77
C ASN A 144 55.78 -31.78 -36.02
N ASN A 145 56.53 -30.81 -35.49
CA ASN A 145 57.96 -30.73 -35.72
C ASN A 145 58.70 -30.46 -34.40
N CYS A 146 59.45 -31.44 -33.92
CA CYS A 146 60.65 -31.20 -33.10
C CYS A 146 61.86 -31.19 -34.04
N PRO A 147 62.33 -30.02 -34.51
CA PRO A 147 63.53 -29.96 -35.33
C PRO A 147 64.73 -30.16 -34.39
N GLY A 148 65.23 -31.39 -34.27
CA GLY A 148 66.51 -31.58 -33.58
C GLY A 148 66.94 -32.97 -33.14
N TYR A 149 66.06 -33.98 -33.05
CA TYR A 149 66.47 -35.28 -32.50
C TYR A 149 66.24 -36.46 -33.43
N TYR A 150 67.36 -37.03 -33.87
CA TYR A 150 67.53 -38.28 -34.59
C TYR A 150 66.57 -39.38 -34.11
N GLY A 151 65.50 -39.64 -34.87
CA GLY A 151 64.77 -40.91 -34.87
C GLY A 151 63.98 -41.28 -33.61
N GLN A 152 63.74 -40.36 -32.67
CA GLN A 152 62.89 -40.63 -31.50
C GLN A 152 61.42 -40.28 -31.82
N PRO A 153 60.44 -41.16 -31.51
CA PRO A 153 59.03 -40.81 -31.62
C PRO A 153 58.72 -39.68 -30.64
N CYS A 154 58.44 -38.50 -31.16
CA CYS A 154 58.02 -37.38 -30.34
C CYS A 154 56.57 -37.62 -29.91
N ASN A 155 56.30 -37.66 -28.60
CA ASN A 155 54.93 -37.68 -28.10
C ASN A 155 54.24 -36.40 -28.56
N HIS A 156 53.30 -36.50 -29.49
CA HIS A 156 52.47 -35.37 -29.89
C HIS A 156 51.67 -34.91 -28.67
N GLN A 157 51.99 -33.73 -28.14
CA GLN A 157 51.14 -33.10 -27.14
C GLN A 157 50.05 -32.34 -27.87
N LEU A 158 48.81 -32.84 -27.78
CA LEU A 158 47.62 -32.10 -28.15
C LEU A 158 47.47 -30.93 -27.19
N MET A 159 47.69 -29.70 -27.66
CA MET A 159 47.31 -28.53 -26.90
C MET A 159 45.87 -28.17 -27.29
N GLN A 160 44.97 -28.22 -26.31
CA GLN A 160 43.58 -27.78 -26.48
C GLN A 160 43.42 -26.38 -25.87
N GLY A 161 42.83 -25.48 -26.64
CA GLY A 161 42.42 -24.16 -26.18
C GLY A 161 40.94 -24.14 -25.86
N SER A 162 40.53 -23.64 -24.70
CA SER A 162 39.11 -23.53 -24.32
C SER A 162 38.77 -22.15 -23.77
N THR A 163 37.65 -21.58 -24.21
CA THR A 163 37.03 -20.38 -23.62
C THR A 163 35.94 -20.79 -22.65
N HIS A 164 36.02 -20.31 -21.42
CA HIS A 164 34.99 -20.44 -20.40
C HIS A 164 34.25 -19.11 -20.27
N SER A 165 32.94 -19.15 -20.51
CA SER A 165 32.06 -17.99 -20.46
C SER A 165 31.33 -17.95 -19.12
N TYR A 166 31.50 -16.87 -18.36
CA TYR A 166 30.84 -16.63 -17.09
C TYR A 166 29.88 -15.44 -17.19
N GLN A 167 28.78 -15.52 -16.46
CA GLN A 167 27.86 -14.41 -16.24
C GLN A 167 27.87 -14.02 -14.77
N SER A 168 27.90 -12.72 -14.48
CA SER A 168 27.70 -12.17 -13.14
C SER A 168 26.61 -11.11 -13.21
N SER A 169 25.75 -11.08 -12.20
CA SER A 169 24.64 -10.12 -12.11
C SER A 169 24.68 -9.41 -10.75
N SER A 170 24.43 -8.11 -10.75
CA SER A 170 24.25 -7.31 -9.53
C SER A 170 23.29 -6.18 -9.81
N GLY A 171 22.67 -5.59 -8.80
CA GLY A 171 21.73 -4.49 -9.03
C GLY A 171 20.78 -4.31 -7.86
N TYR A 172 19.55 -3.89 -8.13
CA TYR A 172 18.55 -3.68 -7.09
C TYR A 172 17.24 -4.36 -7.46
N ALA A 173 16.80 -5.31 -6.65
CA ALA A 173 15.59 -6.08 -6.95
C ALA A 173 14.69 -6.23 -5.73
N GLY A 174 13.58 -6.92 -5.94
CA GLY A 174 12.69 -7.37 -4.89
C GLY A 174 11.47 -6.47 -4.69
N SER A 175 10.91 -6.51 -3.48
CA SER A 175 9.66 -5.83 -3.17
C SER A 175 9.78 -5.01 -1.90
N PHE A 176 9.03 -3.92 -1.82
CA PHE A 176 8.99 -3.06 -0.65
C PHE A 176 7.59 -2.49 -0.44
N ASN A 177 7.31 -2.06 0.80
CA ASN A 177 6.03 -1.50 1.18
C ASN A 177 6.20 -0.08 1.70
N LEU A 178 5.27 0.80 1.33
CA LEU A 178 5.16 2.16 1.83
C LEU A 178 3.83 2.31 2.54
N GLY A 179 3.85 2.69 3.80
CA GLY A 179 2.63 2.90 4.57
C GLY A 179 2.85 3.83 5.74
N TYR A 180 1.77 4.51 6.13
CA TYR A 180 1.74 5.38 7.31
C TYR A 180 0.30 5.58 7.79
N ASN A 181 0.20 5.99 9.06
CA ASN A 181 -1.06 6.43 9.65
C ASN A 181 -1.40 7.83 9.14
N LEU A 182 -2.67 8.05 8.81
CA LEU A 182 -3.16 9.35 8.38
C LEU A 182 -3.17 10.32 9.55
N ASP A 183 -2.72 11.55 9.30
CA ASP A 183 -2.81 12.64 10.26
C ASP A 183 -4.25 13.17 10.38
N ALA A 184 -4.46 14.07 11.35
CA ALA A 184 -5.77 14.65 11.60
C ALA A 184 -6.35 15.42 10.39
N ALA A 185 -5.52 16.01 9.55
CA ALA A 185 -5.97 16.75 8.37
C ALA A 185 -6.51 15.79 7.30
N ASN A 186 -5.78 14.70 7.04
CA ASN A 186 -6.19 13.65 6.11
C ASN A 186 -7.41 12.86 6.60
N LEU A 187 -7.49 12.58 7.91
CA LEU A 187 -8.68 11.97 8.51
C LEU A 187 -9.91 12.88 8.36
N SER A 188 -9.75 14.19 8.62
CA SER A 188 -10.84 15.16 8.44
C SER A 188 -11.28 15.29 6.98
N ALA A 189 -10.34 15.22 6.03
CA ALA A 189 -10.66 15.25 4.60
C ALA A 189 -11.47 14.00 4.20
N LEU A 190 -10.98 12.81 4.54
CA LEU A 190 -11.65 11.54 4.28
C LEU A 190 -13.04 11.48 4.95
N ALA A 191 -13.18 12.00 6.17
CA ALA A 191 -14.45 12.08 6.87
C ALA A 191 -15.48 12.99 6.17
N SER A 192 -15.02 14.02 5.44
CA SER A 192 -15.89 15.03 4.82
C SER A 192 -16.60 14.51 3.57
N ASP A 193 -15.90 13.83 2.67
CA ASP A 193 -16.43 13.40 1.37
C ASP A 193 -16.30 11.89 1.12
N GLY A 194 -15.62 11.16 2.00
CA GLY A 194 -15.37 9.73 1.85
C GLY A 194 -14.29 9.41 0.81
N ILE A 195 -13.49 10.39 0.39
CA ILE A 195 -12.46 10.23 -0.64
C ILE A 195 -11.09 10.62 -0.09
N LEU A 196 -10.10 9.74 -0.28
CA LEU A 196 -8.70 10.03 0.02
C LEU A 196 -7.89 9.96 -1.26
N ASN A 197 -7.41 11.10 -1.73
CA ASN A 197 -6.57 11.19 -2.93
C ASN A 197 -5.10 10.98 -2.58
N PHE A 198 -4.36 10.31 -3.46
CA PHE A 198 -2.94 10.09 -3.31
C PHE A 198 -2.20 10.27 -4.65
N ASN A 199 -0.92 10.64 -4.55
CA ASN A 199 0.00 10.71 -5.68
C ASN A 199 1.13 9.70 -5.50
N LEU A 200 1.47 9.01 -6.58
CA LEU A 200 2.58 8.08 -6.68
C LEU A 200 3.67 8.69 -7.57
N GLY A 201 4.83 8.91 -6.99
CA GLY A 201 6.06 9.22 -7.72
C GLY A 201 6.89 7.96 -7.92
N ARG A 202 7.63 7.89 -9.03
CA ARG A 202 8.52 6.74 -9.30
C ARG A 202 9.82 7.10 -10.01
N THR A 203 10.84 6.30 -9.77
CA THR A 203 12.10 6.22 -10.52
C THR A 203 12.32 4.76 -10.88
N GLY A 204 12.61 4.44 -12.15
CA GLY A 204 12.62 3.05 -12.65
C GLY A 204 11.24 2.59 -13.13
N ASP A 205 11.03 1.30 -13.21
CA ASP A 205 9.90 0.59 -13.80
C ASP A 205 9.27 -0.38 -12.80
N LEU A 206 8.61 0.21 -11.81
CA LEU A 206 7.98 -0.54 -10.74
C LEU A 206 6.61 -1.09 -11.13
N VAL A 207 6.24 -2.19 -10.50
CA VAL A 207 4.87 -2.70 -10.44
C VAL A 207 4.25 -2.31 -9.10
N LEU A 208 3.11 -1.61 -9.12
CA LEU A 208 2.24 -1.46 -7.96
C LEU A 208 1.42 -2.73 -7.78
N ASN A 209 1.79 -3.55 -6.81
CA ASN A 209 1.09 -4.79 -6.49
C ASN A 209 -0.29 -4.50 -5.88
N SER A 210 -0.33 -3.59 -4.91
CA SER A 210 -1.57 -3.21 -4.24
C SER A 210 -1.47 -1.83 -3.58
N ALA A 211 -2.63 -1.19 -3.44
CA ALA A 211 -2.82 0.01 -2.64
C ALA A 211 -4.08 -0.17 -1.80
N THR A 212 -3.93 -0.09 -0.48
CA THR A 212 -4.98 -0.40 0.49
C THR A 212 -5.10 0.69 1.54
N LEU A 213 -6.33 1.00 1.92
CA LEU A 213 -6.71 1.87 3.03
C LEU A 213 -7.40 1.01 4.09
N THR A 214 -6.88 1.01 5.29
CA THR A 214 -7.51 0.44 6.48
C THR A 214 -7.98 1.58 7.36
N PHE A 215 -9.22 1.55 7.82
CA PHE A 215 -9.75 2.60 8.69
C PHE A 215 -10.66 2.02 9.77
N ASP A 216 -10.69 2.69 10.91
CA ASP A 216 -11.57 2.42 12.02
C ASP A 216 -12.64 3.52 12.10
N ILE A 217 -13.90 3.10 12.16
CA ILE A 217 -15.06 3.97 12.15
C ILE A 217 -15.99 3.61 13.30
N THR A 218 -16.50 4.62 13.99
CA THR A 218 -17.55 4.46 15.02
C THR A 218 -18.84 5.08 14.54
N GLU A 219 -19.97 4.48 14.93
CA GLU A 219 -21.28 4.96 14.54
C GLU A 219 -21.38 6.45 14.86
N ASN A 220 -21.75 7.25 13.87
CA ASN A 220 -22.05 8.65 14.15
C ASN A 220 -23.31 8.59 15.01
N PRO A 221 -23.31 9.05 16.26
CA PRO A 221 -24.55 9.20 17.00
C PRO A 221 -25.33 10.22 16.19
N ALA A 222 -26.20 9.73 15.31
CA ALA A 222 -26.99 10.57 14.43
C ALA A 222 -27.45 11.73 15.28
N VAL A 223 -27.26 12.96 14.79
CA VAL A 223 -27.84 14.14 15.41
C VAL A 223 -29.33 13.81 15.49
N VAL A 224 -29.75 13.23 16.61
CA VAL A 224 -31.14 13.05 16.95
C VAL A 224 -31.54 14.49 17.02
N SER A 225 -32.15 14.99 15.95
CA SER A 225 -32.76 16.31 15.96
C SER A 225 -33.52 16.31 17.25
N ALA A 226 -33.18 17.22 18.17
CA ALA A 226 -33.71 17.20 19.52
C ALA A 226 -35.21 17.08 19.37
N VAL A 227 -35.74 15.86 19.56
CA VAL A 227 -37.17 15.61 19.43
C VAL A 227 -37.69 16.49 20.55
N PRO A 228 -38.46 17.56 20.24
CA PRO A 228 -38.84 18.50 21.28
C PRO A 228 -39.44 17.67 22.40
N GLU A 229 -38.85 17.77 23.59
CA GLU A 229 -39.18 16.85 24.65
C GLU A 229 -40.70 16.90 24.88
N PRO A 230 -41.36 15.80 25.27
CA PRO A 230 -42.81 15.79 25.48
C PRO A 230 -43.28 16.91 26.42
N GLU A 231 -42.41 17.39 27.31
CA GLU A 231 -42.65 18.57 28.13
C GLU A 231 -42.69 19.90 27.37
N SER A 232 -41.93 20.08 26.28
CA SER A 232 -42.03 21.28 25.43
C SER A 232 -43.38 21.35 24.73
N TYR A 233 -43.92 20.21 24.29
CA TYR A 233 -45.30 20.15 23.78
C TYR A 233 -46.33 20.37 24.89
N ALA A 234 -46.09 19.81 26.08
CA ALA A 234 -46.97 20.03 27.23
C ALA A 234 -46.98 21.50 27.67
N LEU A 235 -45.84 22.19 27.69
CA LEU A 235 -45.72 23.62 28.01
C LEU A 235 -46.32 24.51 26.92
N LEU A 236 -46.16 24.14 25.65
CA LEU A 236 -46.84 24.82 24.54
C LEU A 236 -48.36 24.68 24.68
N LEU A 237 -48.87 23.47 24.94
CA LEU A 237 -50.30 23.20 25.14
C LEU A 237 -50.82 23.87 26.41
N ALA A 238 -50.04 23.88 27.49
CA ALA A 238 -50.38 24.59 28.72
C ALA A 238 -50.45 26.11 28.47
N GLY A 239 -49.49 26.67 27.73
CA GLY A 239 -49.47 28.08 27.31
C GLY A 239 -50.68 28.44 26.46
N LEU A 240 -51.00 27.63 25.43
CA LEU A 240 -52.19 27.83 24.60
C LEU A 240 -53.49 27.66 25.40
N GLY A 241 -53.55 26.71 26.33
CA GLY A 241 -54.70 26.51 27.21
C GLY A 241 -54.97 27.73 28.09
N LEU A 242 -53.91 28.33 28.64
CA LEU A 242 -54.01 29.51 29.50
C LEU A 242 -54.46 30.76 28.72
N LEU A 243 -53.97 30.92 27.48
CA LEU A 243 -54.44 31.96 26.55
C LEU A 243 -55.90 31.75 26.13
N GLY A 244 -56.32 30.51 25.87
CA GLY A 244 -57.72 30.19 25.54
C GLY A 244 -58.69 30.48 26.70
N VAL A 245 -58.31 30.15 27.94
CA VAL A 245 -59.11 30.42 29.14
C VAL A 245 -59.23 31.93 29.40
N THR A 246 -58.14 32.68 29.24
CA THR A 246 -58.15 34.15 29.42
C THR A 246 -58.92 34.86 28.30
N ALA A 247 -58.84 34.39 27.06
CA ALA A 247 -59.63 34.92 25.95
C ALA A 247 -61.14 34.68 26.14
N ARG A 248 -61.55 33.51 26.68
CA ARG A 248 -62.98 33.20 26.94
C ARG A 248 -63.61 34.13 27.98
N ARG A 249 -62.84 34.62 28.95
CA ARG A 249 -63.31 35.57 29.98
C ARG A 249 -63.57 36.98 29.45
N ARG A 250 -63.13 37.29 28.22
CA ARG A 250 -63.34 38.60 27.59
C ARG A 250 -64.56 38.67 26.68
N LYS A 251 -65.48 37.70 26.71
CA LYS A 251 -66.80 37.92 26.09
C LYS A 251 -67.48 39.07 26.84
N PRO A 252 -67.72 40.23 26.20
CA PRO A 252 -68.58 41.25 26.77
C PRO A 252 -69.97 40.62 26.88
N GLY A 253 -70.57 40.68 28.07
CA GLY A 253 -71.99 40.39 28.21
C GLY A 253 -72.75 41.38 27.33
N ALA A 254 -73.29 40.88 26.23
CA ALA A 254 -74.37 41.50 25.49
C ALA A 254 -75.66 40.76 25.86
#